data_AF-A0A956BZG9-F1
#
_entry.id   AF-A0A956BZG9-F1
#
_cell.length_a   1.000
_cell.length_b   1.000
_cell.length_c   1.000
_cell.angle_alpha   90.00
_cell.angle_beta   90.00
_cell.angle_gamma   90.00
#
_symmetry.space_group_name_H-M   'P 1'
#
loop_
_entity.id
_entity.type
_entity.pdbx_description
1 polymer ?
#
loop_
_entity_poly.entity_id
_entity_poly.type
_entity_poly.pdbx_seq_one_letter_code
_entity_poly.pdbx_strand_id
1 'polypeptide(L)' 'MTFRFVAPQDPTSDALLREALPFLGRLVHRFAEPLDALLQERAERQAAFDGGALPGFREGTRAIREGDWRVDPVPE' A
#
# COMPACT_ATOMS: atom_id res chain seq x y z
N MET A 1 -20.41 2.74 -1.66
CA MET A 1 -19.23 2.20 -2.37
C MET A 1 -19.55 0.79 -2.80
N THR A 2 -19.44 0.49 -4.09
CA THR A 2 -19.91 -0.79 -4.65
C THR A 2 -18.72 -1.57 -5.18
N PHE A 3 -18.57 -2.81 -4.71
CA PHE A 3 -17.54 -3.71 -5.19
C PHE A 3 -18.05 -4.49 -6.39
N ARG A 4 -17.24 -4.56 -7.45
CA ARG A 4 -17.48 -5.42 -8.59
C ARG A 4 -16.49 -6.58 -8.54
N PHE A 5 -17.00 -7.79 -8.39
CA PHE A 5 -16.20 -9.01 -8.45
C PHE A 5 -16.19 -9.53 -9.89
N VAL A 6 -14.99 -9.79 -10.42
CA VAL A 6 -14.80 -10.25 -11.81
C VAL A 6 -14.93 -11.78 -11.91
N ALA A 7 -14.56 -12.49 -10.85
CA ALA A 7 -14.71 -13.94 -10.78
C ALA A 7 -16.13 -14.33 -10.38
N PRO A 8 -16.68 -15.46 -10.91
CA PRO A 8 -17.93 -16.01 -10.42
C PRO A 8 -17.81 -16.39 -8.94
N GLN A 9 -18.88 -16.13 -8.18
CA GLN A 9 -18.94 -16.46 -6.76
C GLN A 9 -19.78 -17.72 -6.57
N ASP A 10 -19.27 -18.67 -5.79
CA ASP A 10 -20.07 -19.76 -5.25
C ASP A 10 -20.78 -19.32 -3.96
N PRO A 11 -21.75 -20.09 -3.44
CA PRO A 11 -22.51 -19.72 -2.24
C PRO A 11 -21.63 -19.48 -1.00
N THR A 12 -20.52 -20.20 -0.88
CA THR A 12 -19.58 -20.07 0.25
C THR A 12 -18.84 -18.74 0.18
N SER A 13 -18.32 -18.40 -0.99
CA SER A 13 -17.59 -17.15 -1.23
C SER A 13 -18.51 -15.94 -1.05
N ASP A 14 -19.75 -16.04 -1.53
CA ASP A 14 -20.76 -14.98 -1.38
C ASP A 14 -21.13 -14.71 0.09
N ALA A 15 -21.21 -15.75 0.94
CA ALA A 15 -21.42 -15.60 2.37
C ALA A 15 -20.24 -14.90 3.06
N LEU A 16 -19.00 -15.34 2.79
CA LEU A 16 -17.78 -14.72 3.34
C LEU A 16 -17.64 -13.26 2.91
N LEU A 17 -17.92 -12.97 1.63
CA LEU A 17 -17.84 -11.62 1.10
C LEU A 17 -18.86 -10.70 1.77
N ARG A 18 -20.11 -11.14 2.00
CA ARG A 18 -21.11 -10.32 2.69
C ARG A 18 -20.63 -9.81 4.05
N GLU A 19 -19.95 -10.64 4.83
CA GLU A 19 -19.43 -10.27 6.14
C GLU A 19 -18.17 -9.40 6.05
N ALA A 20 -17.29 -9.66 5.08
CA ALA A 20 -16.04 -8.93 4.90
C ALA A 20 -16.19 -7.57 4.19
N LEU A 21 -17.21 -7.40 3.36
CA LEU A 21 -17.42 -6.24 2.49
C LEU A 21 -17.47 -4.90 3.25
N PRO A 22 -18.15 -4.76 4.41
CA PRO A 22 -18.13 -3.53 5.17
C PRO A 22 -16.71 -3.15 5.65
N PHE A 23 -15.91 -4.13 6.07
CA PHE A 23 -14.54 -3.90 6.47
C PHE A 23 -13.66 -3.50 5.29
N LEU A 24 -13.74 -4.24 4.18
CA LEU A 24 -13.05 -3.90 2.94
C LEU A 24 -13.43 -2.50 2.44
N GLY A 25 -14.71 -2.13 2.52
CA GLY A 25 -15.21 -0.80 2.21
C GLY A 25 -14.50 0.30 2.98
N ARG A 26 -14.31 0.12 4.30
CA ARG A 26 -13.59 1.08 5.14
C ARG A 26 -12.11 1.18 4.77
N LEU A 27 -11.46 0.07 4.45
CA LEU A 27 -10.06 0.07 4.03
C LEU A 27 -9.87 0.84 2.72
N VAL A 28 -10.64 0.50 1.69
CA VAL A 28 -10.49 1.15 0.38
C VAL A 28 -10.88 2.63 0.47
N HIS A 29 -11.92 2.99 1.22
CA HIS A 29 -12.25 4.40 1.45
C HIS A 29 -11.10 5.17 2.13
N ARG A 30 -10.40 4.56 3.08
CA ARG A 30 -9.30 5.20 3.80
C ARG A 30 -8.00 5.28 2.99
N PHE A 31 -7.71 4.28 2.15
CA PHE A 31 -6.38 4.08 1.60
C PHE A 31 -6.27 4.13 0.07
N ALA A 32 -7.38 4.16 -0.69
CA ALA A 32 -7.31 4.20 -2.15
C ALA A 32 -6.66 5.48 -2.70
N GLU A 33 -7.09 6.65 -2.23
CA GLU A 33 -6.52 7.93 -2.69
C GLU A 33 -5.01 8.07 -2.33
N PRO A 34 -4.56 7.77 -1.09
CA PRO A 34 -3.13 7.73 -0.78
C PRO A 34 -2.35 6.74 -1.66
N LEU A 35 -2.94 5.58 -1.99
CA LEU A 35 -2.31 4.60 -2.87
C LEU A 35 -2.09 5.17 -4.27
N ASP A 36 -3.09 5.81 -4.86
CA ASP A 36 -2.99 6.42 -6.19
C ASP A 36 -1.91 7.51 -6.22
N ALA A 37 -1.85 8.36 -5.19
CA ALA A 37 -0.80 9.38 -5.06
C ALA A 37 0.60 8.75 -5.00
N LEU A 38 0.79 7.67 -4.22
CA LEU A 38 2.06 6.96 -4.14
C LEU A 38 2.45 6.28 -5.46
N LEU A 39 1.49 5.79 -6.24
CA LEU A 39 1.75 5.22 -7.57
C LEU A 39 2.20 6.31 -8.55
N GLN A 40 1.60 7.50 -8.48
CA GLN A 40 2.02 8.65 -9.27
C GLN A 40 3.44 9.09 -8.91
N GLU A 41 3.77 9.20 -7.61
CA GLU A 41 5.13 9.52 -7.15
C GLU A 41 6.18 8.51 -7.65
N ARG A 42 5.81 7.23 -7.80
CA ARG A 42 6.70 6.20 -8.37
C ARG A 42 7.01 6.49 -9.83
N ALA A 43 5.99 6.84 -10.63
CA ALA A 43 6.17 7.17 -12.04
C ALA A 43 7.08 8.40 -12.22
N GLU A 44 6.87 9.43 -11.40
CA GLU A 44 7.69 10.64 -11.41
C GLU A 44 9.15 10.35 -11.05
N ARG A 45 9.37 9.53 -10.02
CA ARG A 45 10.73 9.13 -9.61
C ARG A 45 11.42 8.30 -10.69
N GLN A 46 10.69 7.42 -11.37
CA GLN A 46 11.23 6.66 -12.49
C GLN A 46 11.65 7.58 -13.64
N ALA A 47 10.82 8.55 -14.01
CA ALA A 47 11.15 9.51 -15.06
C ALA A 47 12.43 10.32 -14.73
N ALA A 48 12.65 10.66 -13.46
CA ALA A 48 13.89 11.30 -13.04
C ALA A 48 15.12 10.40 -13.22
N PHE A 49 14.99 9.11 -12.90
CA PHE A 49 16.06 8.14 -13.12
C PHE A 49 16.35 7.93 -14.60
N ASP A 50 15.31 7.85 -15.44
CA ASP A 50 15.46 7.76 -16.89
C ASP A 50 16.15 9.01 -17.46
N GLY A 51 15.97 10.17 -16.82
CA GLY A 51 16.69 11.41 -17.09
C GLY A 51 18.13 11.47 -16.58
N GLY A 52 18.66 10.39 -16.00
CA GLY A 52 20.04 10.26 -15.55
C GLY A 52 20.27 10.57 -14.06
N ALA A 53 19.22 10.83 -13.29
CA ALA A 53 19.37 10.87 -11.83
C ALA A 53 19.71 9.47 -11.30
N LEU A 54 20.61 9.39 -10.32
CA LEU A 54 20.93 8.13 -9.64
C LEU A 54 20.27 8.05 -8.27
N PRO A 55 19.81 6.87 -7.84
CA PRO A 55 19.31 6.68 -6.48
C PRO A 55 20.43 6.87 -5.45
N GLY A 56 20.08 7.39 -4.28
CA GLY A 56 21.01 7.60 -3.17
C GLY A 56 20.29 7.66 -1.83
N PHE A 57 21.06 7.75 -0.75
CA PHE A 57 20.50 7.88 0.60
C PHE A 57 19.87 9.25 0.81
N ARG A 58 18.64 9.27 1.31
CA ARG A 58 17.96 10.53 1.67
C ARG A 58 18.54 11.09 2.96
N GLU A 59 19.01 12.33 2.91
CA GLU A 59 19.51 13.05 4.11
C GLU A 59 18.47 13.09 5.23
N GLY A 60 17.20 13.35 4.90
CA GLY A 60 16.10 13.40 5.89
C GLY A 60 15.84 12.09 6.66
N THR A 61 16.46 10.98 6.29
CA THR A 61 16.34 9.69 6.99
C THR A 61 17.63 9.27 7.72
N ARG A 62 18.66 10.13 7.75
CA ARG A 62 19.95 9.81 8.38
C ARG A 62 19.82 9.41 9.85
N ALA A 63 19.07 10.18 10.64
CA ALA A 63 18.85 9.90 12.05
C ALA A 63 18.19 8.54 12.30
N ILE A 64 17.33 8.07 11.39
CA ILE A 64 16.71 6.73 11.48
C ILE A 64 17.75 5.63 11.19
N ARG A 65 18.65 5.85 10.21
CA ARG A 65 19.70 4.88 9.84
C ARG A 65 20.79 4.74 10.89
N GLU A 66 21.14 5.84 11.55
CA GLU A 66 22.21 5.90 12.55
C GLU A 66 21.70 5.71 13.98
N GLY A 67 20.38 5.64 14.19
CA GLY A 67 19.76 5.44 15.49
C GLY A 67 19.80 3.98 15.95
N ASP A 68 19.79 3.77 17.27
CA ASP A 68 19.69 2.44 17.88
C ASP A 68 18.22 2.06 18.08
N TRP A 69 17.69 1.26 17.17
CA TRP A 69 16.31 0.75 17.23
C TRP A 69 16.23 -0.68 16.71
N ARG A 70 15.15 -1.36 17.09
CA ARG A 70 14.80 -2.70 16.59
C ARG A 70 13.31 -2.75 16.29
N VAL A 71 12.92 -3.65 15.40
CA VAL A 71 11.51 -3.96 15.14
C VAL A 71 10.86 -4.58 16.39
N ASP A 72 9.53 -4.60 16.43
CA ASP A 72 8.79 -5.28 17.48
C ASP A 72 9.14 -6.78 17.56
N PRO A 73 9.04 -7.41 18.75
CA PRO A 73 9.32 -8.83 18.92
C PRO A 73 8.50 -9.72 17.98
N VAL A 74 9.10 -10.82 17.55
CA VAL A 74 8.42 -11.85 16.76
C VAL A 74 7.45 -12.62 17.68
N PRO A 75 6.17 -12.79 17.29
CA PRO A 75 5.21 -13.63 18.04
C PRO A 75 5.63 -15.11 18.09
N GLU A 76 5.14 -15.84 19.09
CA GLU A 76 5.30 -17.30 19.22
C GLU A 76 4.57 -18.10 18.13
#